data_AF-A0A2H3K4M4-F1
#
_entry.id   AF-A0A2H3K4M4-F1
#
_cell.length_a   1.000
_cell.length_b   1.000
_cell.length_c   1.000
_cell.angle_alpha   90.00
_cell.angle_beta   90.00
_cell.angle_gamma   90.00
#
_symmetry.space_group_name_H-M   'P 1'
#
loop_
_entity.id
_entity.type
_entity.pdbx_description
1 polymer ?
#
loop_
_entity_poly.entity_id
_entity_poly.type
_entity_poly.pdbx_seq_one_letter_code
_entity_poly.pdbx_strand_id
1 'polypeptide(L)'
;MGAEVGATMSTFPYTPDMRAYLTATGRAPNLSELDPTINAPFTPDLATPLSNFGAFVKEQGWKDELSDWFVHEQLVQGHGARSALFLPIADSVDARTPQTSVADLAKQAKAAGLTVKWKREDKKDEENAILTSFNHNFKPRNDGSRLMMNFLASPSIVTAIAFSGKLSLNPMIDTLRTPSGVPSKFTPPKGQDLPTAGFAPGETAFCPRPTSSPQPDTGVVIWPDSQRLERLEPFPSHFGEGSGNPRGLELPPLKVLMRIRGKCTMDHISAADPRLKYKGHLTNISENLRVL
;
A
#
# COMPACT_ATOMS: atom_id res chain seq x y z
N MET A 1 -7.51 -6.28 -1.71
CA MET A 1 -6.88 -7.44 -1.05
C MET A 1 -6.67 -8.58 -2.06
N GLY A 2 -6.06 -8.29 -3.22
CA GLY A 2 -5.79 -9.32 -4.24
C GLY A 2 -4.57 -10.18 -3.90
N ALA A 3 -3.59 -9.61 -3.18
CA ALA A 3 -2.39 -10.34 -2.76
C ALA A 3 -2.74 -11.50 -1.80
N GLU A 4 -3.82 -11.36 -1.03
CA GLU A 4 -4.30 -12.30 -0.02
C GLU A 4 -4.91 -13.56 -0.63
N VAL A 5 -5.36 -13.50 -1.89
CA VAL A 5 -5.82 -14.66 -2.68
C VAL A 5 -4.72 -15.20 -3.61
N GLY A 6 -3.50 -14.66 -3.52
CA GLY A 6 -2.36 -15.07 -4.35
C GLY A 6 -2.42 -14.54 -5.79
N ALA A 7 -3.22 -13.50 -6.07
CA ALA A 7 -3.23 -12.89 -7.39
C ALA A 7 -1.90 -12.17 -7.66
N THR A 8 -1.32 -12.36 -8.85
CA THR A 8 -0.12 -11.64 -9.30
C THR A 8 -0.34 -10.13 -9.29
N MET A 9 -1.52 -9.69 -9.78
CA MET A 9 -1.94 -8.30 -9.78
C MET A 9 -3.47 -8.23 -9.85
N SER A 10 -4.04 -7.11 -9.38
CA SER A 10 -5.44 -6.75 -9.61
C SER A 10 -5.46 -5.34 -10.21
N THR A 11 -6.16 -5.16 -11.31
CA THR A 11 -6.26 -3.89 -12.03
C THR A 11 -7.72 -3.50 -12.22
N PHE A 12 -7.96 -2.20 -12.29
CA PHE A 12 -9.25 -1.62 -12.65
C PHE A 12 -9.08 -0.75 -13.89
N PRO A 13 -10.05 -0.73 -14.82
CA PRO A 13 -10.02 0.19 -15.94
C PRO A 13 -10.09 1.64 -15.45
N TYR A 14 -9.57 2.58 -16.23
CA TYR A 14 -9.62 4.00 -15.88
C TYR A 14 -11.07 4.50 -15.79
N THR A 15 -11.41 5.18 -14.69
CA THR A 15 -12.74 5.75 -14.45
C THR A 15 -12.67 7.24 -14.12
N PRO A 16 -13.79 7.98 -14.23
CA PRO A 16 -13.88 9.38 -13.78
C PRO A 16 -13.42 9.60 -12.32
N ASP A 17 -13.62 8.64 -11.43
CA ASP A 17 -13.15 8.74 -10.03
C ASP A 17 -11.62 8.78 -9.95
N MET A 18 -10.93 8.01 -10.80
CA MET A 18 -9.48 8.07 -10.91
C MET A 18 -9.02 9.42 -11.46
N ARG A 19 -9.76 10.03 -12.39
CA ARG A 19 -9.51 11.41 -12.86
C ARG A 19 -9.64 12.41 -11.72
N ALA A 20 -10.73 12.35 -10.96
CA ALA A 20 -10.97 13.22 -9.83
C ALA A 20 -9.83 13.12 -8.80
N TYR A 21 -9.35 11.90 -8.54
CA TYR A 21 -8.20 11.66 -7.66
C TYR A 21 -6.89 12.26 -8.22
N LEU A 22 -6.62 12.12 -9.52
CA LEU A 22 -5.46 12.75 -10.16
C LEU A 22 -5.52 14.29 -10.03
N THR A 23 -6.69 14.89 -10.26
CA THR A 23 -6.90 16.34 -10.07
C THR A 23 -6.67 16.76 -8.63
N ALA A 24 -7.29 16.06 -7.67
CA ALA A 24 -7.16 16.38 -6.25
C ALA A 24 -5.72 16.25 -5.72
N THR A 25 -4.89 15.42 -6.38
CA THR A 25 -3.47 15.21 -6.05
C THR A 25 -2.51 16.05 -6.91
N GLY A 26 -3.01 16.99 -7.72
CA GLY A 26 -2.17 17.85 -8.56
C GLY A 26 -1.43 17.12 -9.68
N ARG A 27 -1.88 15.91 -10.05
CA ARG A 27 -1.29 15.06 -11.10
C ARG A 27 -2.15 14.99 -12.36
N ALA A 28 -3.30 15.66 -12.37
CA ALA A 28 -4.06 15.79 -13.60
C ALA A 28 -3.19 16.53 -14.62
N PRO A 29 -3.03 16.01 -15.85
CA PRO A 29 -2.37 16.75 -16.91
C PRO A 29 -3.08 18.10 -17.06
N ASN A 30 -2.30 19.17 -17.22
CA ASN A 30 -2.84 20.49 -17.48
C ASN A 30 -3.41 20.50 -18.92
N LEU A 31 -4.62 19.97 -19.07
CA LEU A 31 -5.32 19.87 -20.35
C LEU A 31 -5.61 21.25 -20.96
N SER A 32 -5.51 22.33 -20.17
CA SER A 32 -5.70 23.70 -20.63
C SER A 32 -4.51 24.24 -21.43
N GLU A 33 -3.33 23.62 -21.32
CA GLU A 33 -2.11 24.00 -22.05
C GLU A 33 -1.76 22.99 -23.17
N LEU A 34 -2.48 21.86 -23.24
CA LEU A 34 -2.27 20.83 -24.25
C LEU A 34 -3.01 21.20 -25.54
N ASP A 35 -2.26 21.62 -26.55
CA ASP A 35 -2.77 21.64 -27.93
C ASP A 35 -2.95 20.18 -28.39
N PRO A 36 -4.14 19.77 -28.90
CA PRO A 36 -4.32 18.45 -29.49
C PRO A 36 -3.24 18.17 -30.53
N THR A 37 -2.74 16.94 -30.62
CA THR A 37 -1.72 16.57 -31.61
C THR A 37 -2.25 15.56 -32.61
N ILE A 38 -1.76 15.61 -33.84
CA ILE A 38 -1.93 14.56 -34.84
C ILE A 38 -0.60 13.85 -35.00
N ASN A 39 -0.60 12.52 -34.84
CA ASN A 39 0.60 11.69 -35.02
C ASN A 39 0.56 11.05 -36.41
N ALA A 40 1.45 11.47 -37.30
CA ALA A 40 1.37 11.12 -38.73
C ALA A 40 2.67 11.48 -39.48
N PRO A 41 2.85 11.02 -40.73
CA PRO A 41 2.02 10.07 -41.48
C PRO A 41 2.55 8.63 -41.45
N PHE A 42 3.83 8.40 -41.12
CA PHE A 42 4.46 7.08 -41.22
C PHE A 42 5.09 6.57 -39.91
N THR A 43 5.01 7.35 -38.83
CA THR A 43 5.50 6.93 -37.51
C THR A 43 4.55 7.39 -36.40
N PRO A 44 4.30 6.57 -35.38
CA PRO A 44 3.42 6.93 -34.26
C PRO A 44 4.03 7.97 -33.33
N ASP A 45 5.33 8.25 -33.47
CA ASP A 45 6.11 9.10 -32.57
C ASP A 45 6.22 10.55 -33.09
N LEU A 46 5.87 10.79 -34.35
CA LEU A 46 5.85 12.13 -34.96
C LEU A 46 4.56 12.86 -34.58
N ALA A 47 4.55 13.44 -33.38
CA ALA A 47 3.42 14.21 -32.86
C ALA A 47 3.53 15.69 -33.26
N THR A 48 2.57 16.17 -34.06
CA THR A 48 2.50 17.57 -34.48
C THR A 48 1.31 18.26 -33.81
N PRO A 49 1.51 19.41 -33.13
CA PRO A 49 0.42 20.21 -32.57
C PRO A 49 -0.58 20.61 -33.66
N LEU A 50 -1.87 20.47 -33.38
CA LEU A 50 -2.96 20.73 -34.32
C LEU A 50 -2.94 22.17 -34.81
N SER A 51 -2.52 23.12 -33.95
CA SER A 51 -2.35 24.52 -34.33
C SER A 51 -1.36 24.71 -35.49
N ASN A 52 -0.39 23.81 -35.63
CA ASN A 52 0.70 23.89 -36.60
C ASN A 52 0.57 22.85 -37.72
N PHE A 53 -0.36 21.90 -37.60
CA PHE A 53 -0.46 20.75 -38.50
C PHE A 53 -0.72 21.15 -39.96
N GLY A 54 -1.60 22.13 -40.21
CA GLY A 54 -1.91 22.58 -41.57
C GLY A 54 -0.72 23.25 -42.27
N ALA A 55 0.14 23.97 -41.54
CA ALA A 55 1.37 24.54 -42.10
C ALA A 55 2.38 23.42 -42.39
N PHE A 56 2.50 22.47 -41.48
CA PHE A 56 3.37 21.31 -41.62
C PHE A 56 3.02 20.44 -42.84
N VAL A 57 1.73 20.15 -43.07
CA VAL A 57 1.25 19.42 -44.26
C VAL A 57 1.68 20.11 -45.56
N LYS A 58 1.56 21.45 -45.62
CA LYS A 58 1.95 22.25 -46.79
C LYS A 58 3.47 22.28 -47.01
N GLU A 59 4.24 22.45 -45.94
CA GLU A 59 5.71 22.45 -46.01
C GLU A 59 6.25 21.11 -46.50
N GLN A 60 5.66 20.01 -46.04
CA GLN A 60 6.07 18.66 -46.43
C GLN A 60 5.49 18.21 -47.78
N GLY A 61 4.63 19.03 -48.42
CA GLY A 61 4.01 18.73 -49.70
C GLY A 61 3.04 17.54 -49.67
N TRP A 62 2.42 17.26 -48.52
CA TRP A 62 1.47 16.15 -48.36
C TRP A 62 0.09 16.50 -48.93
N LYS A 63 -0.69 15.48 -49.28
CA LYS A 63 -2.06 15.64 -49.75
C LYS A 63 -2.95 16.10 -48.59
N ASP A 64 -3.70 17.17 -48.82
CA ASP A 64 -4.64 17.77 -47.85
C ASP A 64 -6.05 17.17 -47.93
N GLU A 65 -6.32 16.36 -48.97
CA GLU A 65 -7.62 15.71 -49.17
C GLU A 65 -7.67 14.33 -48.48
N LEU A 66 -8.65 14.14 -47.60
CA LEU A 66 -8.96 12.85 -46.98
C LEU A 66 -9.86 12.02 -47.91
N SER A 67 -9.50 10.77 -48.19
CA SER A 67 -10.34 9.86 -48.98
C SER A 67 -11.36 9.10 -48.14
N ASP A 68 -10.95 8.64 -46.94
CA ASP A 68 -11.73 7.76 -46.06
C ASP A 68 -11.36 8.03 -44.58
N TRP A 69 -12.24 7.66 -43.63
CA TRP A 69 -11.98 7.78 -42.19
C TRP A 69 -12.61 6.64 -41.39
N PHE A 70 -11.93 6.22 -40.32
CA PHE A 70 -12.37 5.16 -39.41
C PHE A 70 -12.18 5.58 -37.95
N VAL A 71 -13.11 5.19 -37.07
CA VAL A 71 -13.00 5.39 -35.61
C VAL A 71 -12.94 4.03 -34.94
N HIS A 72 -11.89 3.80 -34.14
CA HIS A 72 -11.72 2.59 -33.34
C HIS A 72 -11.39 2.98 -31.89
N GLU A 73 -12.09 2.39 -30.91
CA GLU A 73 -11.90 2.68 -29.49
C GLU A 73 -11.10 1.54 -28.82
N GLN A 74 -9.86 1.82 -28.38
CA GLN A 74 -9.11 0.92 -27.50
C GLN A 74 -8.17 1.76 -26.60
N LEU A 75 -8.32 1.65 -25.27
CA LEU A 75 -7.56 2.46 -24.30
C LEU A 75 -6.48 1.63 -23.56
N VAL A 76 -5.26 2.18 -23.55
CA VAL A 76 -4.02 1.62 -23.00
C VAL A 76 -3.53 2.42 -21.78
N GLN A 77 -3.29 1.67 -20.69
CA GLN A 77 -2.33 1.73 -19.55
C GLN A 77 -1.79 3.03 -18.89
N GLY A 78 -1.66 3.00 -17.54
CA GLY A 78 -0.68 3.81 -16.78
C GLY A 78 -0.84 3.96 -15.24
N HIS A 79 -0.19 3.08 -14.46
CA HIS A 79 0.45 3.19 -13.11
C HIS A 79 -0.18 3.94 -11.89
N GLY A 80 -0.61 3.14 -10.89
CA GLY A 80 -0.01 3.00 -9.53
C GLY A 80 -0.05 4.14 -8.49
N ALA A 81 -0.88 4.00 -7.43
CA ALA A 81 -0.65 4.62 -6.12
C ALA A 81 -1.15 3.72 -4.97
N ARG A 82 -0.30 3.45 -3.97
CA ARG A 82 -0.58 2.65 -2.76
C ARG A 82 -1.07 3.55 -1.63
N SER A 83 -2.12 3.14 -0.94
CA SER A 83 -2.66 3.78 0.26
C SER A 83 -1.96 3.27 1.53
N ALA A 84 -1.43 4.20 2.32
CA ALA A 84 -0.86 3.97 3.64
C ALA A 84 -1.88 4.27 4.74
N LEU A 85 -1.58 3.77 5.93
CA LEU A 85 -2.45 3.53 7.07
C LEU A 85 -1.86 4.27 8.28
N PHE A 86 -2.60 5.15 8.97
CA PHE A 86 -2.94 5.04 10.41
C PHE A 86 -3.51 6.30 11.09
N LEU A 87 -4.41 6.04 12.04
CA LEU A 87 -4.99 6.88 13.11
C LEU A 87 -3.96 7.68 13.94
N PRO A 88 -4.36 8.86 14.49
CA PRO A 88 -5.11 8.92 15.77
C PRO A 88 -6.33 9.87 15.68
N ILE A 89 -7.50 9.37 15.30
CA ILE A 89 -8.71 10.22 15.16
C ILE A 89 -9.40 10.50 16.50
N ALA A 90 -9.07 9.80 17.59
CA ALA A 90 -9.78 9.98 18.85
C ALA A 90 -9.41 11.28 19.60
N ASP A 91 -8.14 11.69 19.58
CA ASP A 91 -7.66 12.84 20.39
C ASP A 91 -7.31 14.10 19.57
N SER A 92 -7.23 13.99 18.24
CA SER A 92 -6.83 15.11 17.36
C SER A 92 -7.80 15.38 16.22
N VAL A 93 -9.10 15.48 16.52
CA VAL A 93 -10.06 16.09 15.58
C VAL A 93 -9.83 17.61 15.58
N ASP A 94 -8.72 18.03 14.98
CA ASP A 94 -8.48 19.42 14.58
C ASP A 94 -9.44 19.76 13.43
N ALA A 95 -9.84 21.03 13.31
CA ALA A 95 -10.73 21.55 12.26
C ALA A 95 -10.23 21.31 10.82
N ARG A 96 -9.00 20.80 10.67
CA ARG A 96 -8.33 20.41 9.42
C ARG A 96 -8.49 18.93 9.07
N THR A 97 -9.15 18.11 9.90
CA THR A 97 -9.40 16.70 9.57
C THR A 97 -10.43 16.60 8.44
N PRO A 98 -10.16 15.82 7.37
CA PRO A 98 -11.11 15.63 6.30
C PRO A 98 -12.42 15.09 6.86
N GLN A 99 -13.56 15.50 6.29
CA GLN A 99 -14.88 14.96 6.59
C GLN A 99 -14.94 13.48 6.18
N THR A 100 -14.29 12.60 6.91
CA THR A 100 -14.28 11.16 6.64
C THR A 100 -15.43 10.48 7.36
N SER A 101 -15.86 9.32 6.86
CA SER A 101 -16.86 8.49 7.52
C SER A 101 -16.44 8.08 8.94
N VAL A 102 -15.14 7.92 9.20
CA VAL A 102 -14.59 7.66 10.54
C VAL A 102 -14.73 8.88 11.45
N ALA A 103 -14.44 10.08 10.95
CA ALA A 103 -14.62 11.31 11.70
C ALA A 103 -16.10 11.58 12.03
N ASP A 104 -17.02 11.24 11.13
CA ASP A 104 -18.46 11.33 11.39
C ASP A 104 -18.90 10.38 12.51
N LEU A 105 -18.48 9.12 12.49
CA LEU A 105 -18.75 8.17 13.60
C LEU A 105 -18.19 8.67 14.94
N ALA A 106 -16.97 9.21 14.94
CA ALA A 106 -16.37 9.76 16.14
C ALA A 106 -17.16 10.96 16.69
N LYS A 107 -17.69 11.82 15.80
CA LYS A 107 -18.59 12.92 16.20
C LYS A 107 -19.90 12.41 16.78
N GLN A 108 -20.53 11.42 16.15
CA GLN A 108 -21.75 10.78 16.67
C GLN A 108 -21.52 10.21 18.08
N ALA A 109 -20.40 9.51 18.28
CA ALA A 109 -20.04 8.94 19.57
C ALA A 109 -19.79 10.03 20.64
N LYS A 110 -19.04 11.08 20.30
CA LYS A 110 -18.79 12.22 21.19
C LYS A 110 -20.08 12.95 21.59
N ALA A 111 -20.99 13.16 20.63
CA ALA A 111 -22.30 13.77 20.89
C ALA A 111 -23.16 12.90 21.83
N ALA A 112 -23.01 11.59 21.77
CA ALA A 112 -23.65 10.64 22.68
C ALA A 112 -22.91 10.46 24.03
N GLY A 113 -21.80 11.18 24.25
CA GLY A 113 -20.97 11.04 25.45
C GLY A 113 -20.23 9.69 25.56
N LEU A 114 -20.09 8.96 24.46
CA LEU A 114 -19.39 7.68 24.44
C LEU A 114 -17.87 7.91 24.41
N THR A 115 -17.15 7.14 25.21
CA THR A 115 -15.69 7.09 25.20
C THR A 115 -15.23 5.75 24.63
N VAL A 116 -14.09 5.77 23.93
CA VAL A 116 -13.52 4.53 23.39
C VAL A 116 -13.14 3.62 24.55
N LYS A 117 -13.65 2.39 24.56
CA LYS A 117 -13.40 1.41 25.63
C LYS A 117 -12.10 0.62 25.42
N TRP A 118 -11.08 1.26 24.84
CA TRP A 118 -9.85 0.59 24.46
C TRP A 118 -8.70 1.03 25.35
N LYS A 119 -8.20 0.09 26.14
CA LYS A 119 -6.89 0.16 26.79
C LYS A 119 -6.11 -1.06 26.33
N ARG A 120 -5.08 -0.86 25.51
CA ARG A 120 -4.17 -1.94 25.12
C ARG A 120 -3.24 -2.22 26.30
N GLU A 121 -3.46 -3.34 26.93
CA GLU A 121 -2.50 -3.97 27.82
C GLU A 121 -1.89 -5.15 27.07
N ASP A 122 -0.57 -5.30 27.12
CA ASP A 122 0.12 -6.37 26.41
C ASP A 122 -0.18 -7.72 27.09
N LYS A 123 -1.13 -8.46 26.52
CA LYS A 123 -1.59 -9.77 27.00
C LYS A 123 -0.94 -10.90 26.20
N LYS A 124 0.38 -11.09 26.36
CA LYS A 124 1.14 -12.08 25.58
C LYS A 124 0.72 -13.52 25.84
N ASP A 125 0.35 -13.83 27.08
CA ASP A 125 0.07 -15.20 27.55
C ASP A 125 -1.43 -15.47 27.82
N GLU A 126 -2.33 -14.60 27.36
CA GLU A 126 -3.77 -14.75 27.52
C GLU A 126 -4.50 -14.77 26.18
N GLU A 127 -5.65 -15.45 26.12
CA GLU A 127 -6.56 -15.32 24.99
C GLU A 127 -7.17 -13.91 24.98
N ASN A 128 -6.99 -13.21 23.86
CA ASN A 128 -7.59 -11.90 23.62
C ASN A 128 -8.05 -11.79 22.16
N ALA A 129 -8.79 -10.72 21.87
CA ALA A 129 -9.25 -10.42 20.53
C ALA A 129 -8.96 -8.97 20.15
N ILE A 130 -8.50 -8.77 18.92
CA ILE A 130 -8.32 -7.46 18.31
C ILE A 130 -9.11 -7.37 17.01
N LEU A 131 -9.57 -6.17 16.68
CA LEU A 131 -10.24 -5.85 15.42
C LEU A 131 -9.47 -4.73 14.75
N THR A 132 -9.00 -4.97 13.53
CA THR A 132 -8.14 -4.03 12.79
C THR A 132 -8.67 -3.78 11.38
N SER A 133 -8.28 -2.65 10.79
CA SER A 133 -8.53 -2.36 9.37
C SER A 133 -7.35 -2.71 8.48
N PHE A 134 -6.57 -3.71 8.89
CA PHE A 134 -5.43 -4.20 8.11
C PHE A 134 -5.91 -5.19 7.07
N ASN A 135 -4.95 -5.69 6.31
CA ASN A 135 -5.16 -6.69 5.28
C ASN A 135 -4.66 -8.10 5.68
N HIS A 136 -3.93 -8.24 6.79
CA HIS A 136 -3.42 -9.52 7.27
C HIS A 136 -3.75 -9.75 8.75
N ASN A 137 -4.09 -11.00 9.08
CA ASN A 137 -4.39 -11.42 10.45
C ASN A 137 -3.76 -12.75 10.87
N PHE A 138 -2.63 -13.14 10.25
CA PHE A 138 -1.93 -14.37 10.62
C PHE A 138 -1.43 -14.30 12.06
N LYS A 139 -1.62 -15.38 12.82
CA LYS A 139 -0.96 -15.57 14.11
C LYS A 139 0.54 -15.76 13.86
N PRO A 140 1.46 -15.13 14.61
CA PRO A 140 1.29 -14.16 15.70
C PRO A 140 1.70 -12.72 15.31
N ARG A 141 1.24 -12.21 14.17
CA ARG A 141 1.83 -11.06 13.47
C ARG A 141 1.79 -9.70 14.18
N ASN A 142 0.79 -9.41 15.02
CA ASN A 142 0.59 -8.04 15.51
C ASN A 142 1.17 -7.77 16.90
N ASP A 143 1.35 -8.81 17.71
CA ASP A 143 1.83 -8.69 19.10
C ASP A 143 2.75 -9.85 19.53
N GLY A 144 3.05 -10.78 18.63
CA GLY A 144 3.86 -11.96 18.93
C GLY A 144 3.13 -13.08 19.67
N SER A 145 1.84 -12.91 20.06
CA SER A 145 1.06 -13.95 20.73
C SER A 145 0.36 -14.89 19.74
N ARG A 146 0.38 -16.19 20.07
CA ARG A 146 -0.41 -17.22 19.34
C ARG A 146 -1.85 -17.31 19.84
N LEU A 147 -2.14 -16.77 21.01
CA LEU A 147 -3.46 -16.82 21.64
C LEU A 147 -4.37 -15.70 21.13
N MET A 148 -3.79 -14.63 20.61
CA MET A 148 -4.54 -13.51 20.04
C MET A 148 -5.37 -13.89 18.81
N MET A 149 -6.65 -13.55 18.84
CA MET A 149 -7.57 -13.57 17.71
C MET A 149 -7.58 -12.21 17.02
N ASN A 150 -7.17 -12.14 15.74
CA ASN A 150 -7.16 -10.90 14.97
C ASN A 150 -8.24 -10.93 13.88
N PHE A 151 -9.21 -10.02 14.00
CA PHE A 151 -10.30 -9.83 13.06
C PHE A 151 -10.02 -8.63 12.15
N LEU A 152 -10.46 -8.70 10.90
CA LEU A 152 -10.32 -7.63 9.91
C LEU A 152 -11.68 -7.07 9.55
N ALA A 153 -11.81 -5.73 9.52
CA ALA A 153 -13.01 -5.05 9.05
C ALA A 153 -12.67 -3.65 8.49
N SER A 154 -13.66 -2.96 7.92
CA SER A 154 -13.44 -1.58 7.46
C SER A 154 -13.15 -0.64 8.64
N PRO A 155 -12.43 0.48 8.41
CA PRO A 155 -12.17 1.47 9.46
C PRO A 155 -13.43 1.96 10.19
N SER A 156 -14.54 2.11 9.46
CA SER A 156 -15.83 2.52 10.03
C SER A 156 -16.40 1.49 11.01
N ILE A 157 -16.33 0.20 10.65
CA ILE A 157 -16.79 -0.89 11.53
C ILE A 157 -15.88 -1.03 12.76
N VAL A 158 -14.57 -0.95 12.57
CA VAL A 158 -13.59 -0.96 13.68
C VAL A 158 -13.91 0.17 14.66
N THR A 159 -14.17 1.37 14.14
CA THR A 159 -14.50 2.56 14.96
C THR A 159 -15.79 2.36 15.74
N ALA A 160 -16.88 1.91 15.10
CA ALA A 160 -18.16 1.70 15.76
C ALA A 160 -18.06 0.62 16.88
N ILE A 161 -17.38 -0.49 16.59
CA ILE A 161 -17.18 -1.57 17.57
C ILE A 161 -16.29 -1.11 18.73
N ALA A 162 -15.28 -0.27 18.49
CA ALA A 162 -14.38 0.24 19.52
C ALA A 162 -15.10 1.05 20.61
N PHE A 163 -16.18 1.76 20.28
CA PHE A 163 -17.01 2.46 21.28
C PHE A 163 -17.85 1.52 22.13
N SER A 164 -18.23 0.35 21.61
CA SER A 164 -18.96 -0.66 22.38
C SER A 164 -18.06 -1.54 23.25
N GLY A 165 -16.84 -1.81 22.77
CA GLY A 165 -15.93 -2.82 23.33
C GLY A 165 -16.38 -4.27 23.10
N LYS A 166 -17.40 -4.53 22.27
CA LYS A 166 -17.96 -5.87 22.04
C LYS A 166 -17.94 -6.23 20.56
N LEU A 167 -17.29 -7.34 20.20
CA LEU A 167 -17.29 -7.87 18.82
C LEU A 167 -18.69 -8.29 18.34
N SER A 168 -19.60 -8.60 19.26
CA SER A 168 -20.97 -8.99 18.96
C SER A 168 -21.87 -7.81 18.59
N LEU A 169 -21.39 -6.56 18.66
CA LEU A 169 -22.17 -5.40 18.28
C LEU A 169 -22.43 -5.41 16.78
N ASN A 170 -23.68 -5.33 16.39
CA ASN A 170 -24.09 -4.97 15.05
C ASN A 170 -24.44 -3.47 14.99
N PRO A 171 -23.56 -2.59 14.46
CA PRO A 171 -23.77 -1.15 14.45
C PRO A 171 -24.98 -0.70 13.60
N MET A 172 -25.55 -1.59 12.78
CA MET A 172 -26.72 -1.28 11.94
C MET A 172 -28.05 -1.42 12.69
N ILE A 173 -28.11 -2.24 13.74
CA ILE A 173 -29.36 -2.58 14.43
C ILE A 173 -29.31 -2.32 15.93
N ASP A 174 -28.16 -2.55 16.56
CA ASP A 174 -28.02 -2.51 18.01
C ASP A 174 -27.95 -1.09 18.57
N THR A 175 -28.29 -0.96 19.85
CA THR A 175 -28.19 0.29 20.61
C THR A 175 -27.05 0.21 21.62
N LEU A 176 -26.37 1.34 21.82
CA LEU A 176 -25.36 1.55 22.83
C LEU A 176 -25.98 2.28 24.02
N ARG A 177 -25.62 1.85 25.23
CA ARG A 177 -25.95 2.60 26.44
C ARG A 177 -24.94 3.72 26.62
N THR A 178 -25.44 4.95 26.63
CA THR A 178 -24.65 6.13 26.99
C THR A 178 -24.39 6.19 28.50
N PRO A 179 -23.40 6.98 28.97
CA PRO A 179 -23.19 7.16 30.42
C PRO A 179 -24.41 7.71 31.16
N SER A 180 -25.28 8.44 30.47
CA SER A 180 -26.56 8.95 31.01
C SER A 180 -27.70 7.92 30.98
N GLY A 181 -27.46 6.71 30.48
CA GLY A 181 -28.45 5.62 30.40
C GLY A 181 -29.39 5.69 29.18
N VAL A 182 -29.29 6.73 28.35
CA VAL A 182 -30.09 6.89 27.14
C VAL A 182 -29.59 5.93 26.04
N PRO A 183 -30.47 5.18 25.35
CA PRO A 183 -30.09 4.38 24.19
C PRO A 183 -29.64 5.29 23.04
N SER A 184 -28.48 5.02 22.47
CA SER A 184 -27.97 5.69 21.28
C SER A 184 -27.64 4.68 20.20
N LYS A 185 -27.91 5.01 18.93
CA LYS A 185 -27.67 4.13 17.79
C LYS A 185 -26.85 4.89 16.75
N PHE A 186 -25.86 4.23 16.16
CA PHE A 186 -25.12 4.81 15.06
C PHE A 186 -26.00 4.92 13.82
N THR A 187 -25.86 6.04 13.11
CA THR A 187 -26.42 6.18 11.76
C THR A 187 -25.32 5.89 10.73
N PRO A 188 -25.68 5.41 9.52
CA PRO A 188 -24.70 5.20 8.46
C PRO A 188 -23.86 6.47 8.25
N PRO A 189 -22.53 6.37 8.37
CA PRO A 189 -21.69 7.54 8.41
C PRO A 189 -21.59 8.21 7.04
N LYS A 190 -21.51 9.53 7.05
CA LYS A 190 -21.31 10.33 5.85
C LYS A 190 -19.87 10.80 5.78
N GLY A 191 -19.29 10.76 4.60
CA GLY A 191 -17.94 11.24 4.35
C GLY A 191 -17.82 11.80 2.96
N GLN A 192 -16.86 12.69 2.79
CA GLN A 192 -16.38 13.17 1.52
C GLN A 192 -15.27 12.24 1.01
N ASP A 193 -15.37 11.82 -0.25
CA ASP A 193 -14.37 10.92 -0.85
C ASP A 193 -13.03 11.61 -1.11
N LEU A 194 -13.07 12.85 -1.62
CA LEU A 194 -11.90 13.68 -1.91
C LEU A 194 -12.09 15.11 -1.38
N PRO A 195 -11.09 15.74 -0.76
CA PRO A 195 -11.21 17.11 -0.26
C PRO A 195 -11.49 18.10 -1.39
N THR A 196 -12.50 18.98 -1.21
CA THR A 196 -12.91 19.95 -2.26
C THR A 196 -11.78 20.88 -2.69
N ALA A 197 -10.92 21.25 -1.75
CA ALA A 197 -9.78 22.14 -1.98
C ALA A 197 -8.49 21.41 -2.41
N GLY A 198 -8.54 20.09 -2.64
CA GLY A 198 -7.36 19.26 -2.86
C GLY A 198 -6.64 18.89 -1.56
N PHE A 199 -5.58 18.08 -1.68
CA PHE A 199 -4.76 17.68 -0.53
C PHE A 199 -3.77 18.78 -0.15
N ALA A 200 -3.54 18.96 1.16
CA ALA A 200 -2.49 19.84 1.63
C ALA A 200 -1.12 19.32 1.14
N PRO A 201 -0.23 20.19 0.61
CA PRO A 201 1.04 19.77 0.00
C PRO A 201 2.04 19.17 1.00
N GLY A 202 1.78 19.26 2.31
CA GLY A 202 2.68 18.80 3.35
C GLY A 202 3.96 19.64 3.43
N GLU A 203 4.97 19.09 4.11
CA GLU A 203 6.27 19.73 4.25
C GLU A 203 7.13 19.46 3.01
N THR A 204 7.15 20.42 2.10
CA THR A 204 7.83 20.30 0.79
C THR A 204 9.35 20.26 0.91
N ALA A 205 9.93 20.64 2.06
CA ALA A 205 11.36 20.53 2.32
C ALA A 205 11.87 19.08 2.28
N PHE A 206 11.00 18.08 2.54
CA PHE A 206 11.36 16.66 2.44
C PHE A 206 11.21 16.09 1.03
N CYS A 207 10.64 16.85 0.09
CA CYS A 207 10.51 16.37 -1.28
C CYS A 207 11.91 16.26 -1.91
N PRO A 208 12.29 15.09 -2.47
CA PRO A 208 13.54 14.96 -3.19
C PRO A 208 13.53 15.90 -4.40
N ARG A 209 14.70 16.41 -4.77
CA ARG A 209 14.83 17.19 -6.01
C ARG A 209 14.49 16.27 -7.19
N PRO A 210 13.63 16.69 -8.13
CA PRO A 210 13.13 15.84 -9.23
C PRO A 210 14.23 15.23 -10.11
N THR A 211 15.41 15.84 -10.11
CA THR A 211 16.52 15.47 -11.00
C THR A 211 17.84 15.67 -10.26
N SER A 212 18.05 14.93 -9.17
CA SER A 212 19.38 14.86 -8.57
C SER A 212 20.34 14.19 -9.56
N SER A 213 21.35 14.93 -10.02
CA SER A 213 22.45 14.32 -10.78
C SER A 213 23.13 13.25 -9.92
N PRO A 214 23.52 12.09 -10.49
CA PRO A 214 24.32 11.12 -9.76
C PRO A 214 25.56 11.80 -9.15
N GLN A 215 25.82 11.51 -7.88
CA GLN A 215 26.99 12.03 -7.16
C GLN A 215 27.97 10.86 -6.98
N PRO A 216 28.79 10.53 -8.00
CA PRO A 216 29.66 9.35 -7.96
C PRO A 216 30.69 9.41 -6.82
N ASP A 217 31.06 10.61 -6.38
CA ASP A 217 32.00 10.84 -5.27
C ASP A 217 31.35 10.59 -3.89
N THR A 218 30.05 10.34 -3.83
CA THR A 218 29.37 10.01 -2.56
C THR A 218 29.72 8.57 -2.16
N GLY A 219 30.69 8.44 -1.25
CA GLY A 219 31.07 7.16 -0.69
C GLY A 219 29.95 6.53 0.15
N VAL A 220 29.47 5.35 -0.25
CA VAL A 220 28.58 4.53 0.58
C VAL A 220 29.43 3.64 1.49
N VAL A 221 29.48 3.99 2.77
CA VAL A 221 30.30 3.28 3.76
C VAL A 221 29.43 2.26 4.52
N ILE A 222 29.88 1.00 4.53
CA ILE A 222 29.35 -0.06 5.39
C ILE A 222 30.47 -0.46 6.33
N TRP A 223 30.28 -0.21 7.63
CA TRP A 223 31.27 -0.53 8.66
C TRP A 223 31.40 -2.05 8.85
N PRO A 224 32.63 -2.60 8.99
CA PRO A 224 32.83 -4.04 9.15
C PRO A 224 32.19 -4.65 10.41
N ASP A 225 32.03 -3.86 11.46
CA ASP A 225 31.46 -4.26 12.76
C ASP A 225 29.96 -3.90 12.89
N SER A 226 29.36 -3.38 11.82
CA SER A 226 27.95 -2.98 11.78
C SER A 226 27.03 -4.15 12.08
N GLN A 227 26.21 -4.01 13.11
CA GLN A 227 25.17 -5.00 13.46
C GLN A 227 23.88 -4.83 12.65
N ARG A 228 23.84 -3.91 11.68
CA ARG A 228 22.63 -3.56 10.90
C ARG A 228 22.79 -3.78 9.40
N LEU A 229 24.00 -3.60 8.89
CA LEU A 229 24.35 -3.64 7.47
C LEU A 229 25.56 -4.55 7.29
N GLU A 230 25.48 -5.46 6.33
CA GLU A 230 26.54 -6.39 5.97
C GLU A 230 26.73 -6.33 4.45
N ARG A 231 27.99 -6.41 3.99
CA ARG A 231 28.26 -6.55 2.56
C ARG A 231 27.85 -7.96 2.13
N LEU A 232 27.10 -8.06 1.04
CA LEU A 232 26.75 -9.36 0.49
C LEU A 232 27.94 -9.94 -0.27
N GLU A 233 28.35 -11.14 0.11
CA GLU A 233 29.29 -11.95 -0.65
C GLU A 233 28.52 -12.83 -1.64
N PRO A 234 29.01 -13.00 -2.88
CA PRO A 234 28.43 -13.96 -3.81
C PRO A 234 28.46 -15.38 -3.22
N PHE A 235 27.33 -16.09 -3.28
CA PHE A 235 27.31 -17.49 -2.86
C PHE A 235 28.19 -18.34 -3.78
N PRO A 236 28.94 -19.32 -3.22
CA PRO A 236 29.70 -20.26 -4.03
C PRO A 236 28.76 -21.14 -4.86
N SER A 237 29.25 -21.59 -6.03
CA SER A 237 28.52 -22.55 -6.86
C SER A 237 28.72 -23.99 -6.34
N HIS A 238 27.62 -24.73 -6.22
CA HIS A 238 27.65 -26.19 -5.98
C HIS A 238 27.72 -27.01 -7.28
N PHE A 239 27.85 -26.34 -8.43
CA PHE A 239 27.82 -26.95 -9.75
C PHE A 239 29.03 -26.53 -10.58
N GLY A 240 29.51 -27.44 -11.44
CA GLY A 240 30.61 -27.20 -12.36
C GLY A 240 32.00 -27.55 -11.82
N GLU A 241 33.01 -27.33 -12.65
CA GLU A 241 34.42 -27.57 -12.30
C GLU A 241 34.84 -26.71 -11.11
N GLY A 242 35.51 -27.33 -10.13
CA GLY A 242 35.96 -26.65 -8.90
C GLY A 242 34.92 -26.55 -7.78
N SER A 243 33.68 -26.99 -7.98
CA SER A 243 32.62 -26.96 -6.94
C SER A 243 32.76 -28.03 -5.84
N GLY A 244 33.65 -29.01 -6.02
CA GLY A 244 33.78 -30.16 -5.12
C GLY A 244 32.59 -31.14 -5.17
N ASN A 245 31.63 -30.94 -6.09
CA ASN A 245 30.49 -31.83 -6.29
C ASN A 245 30.84 -32.95 -7.30
N PRO A 246 30.97 -34.23 -6.87
CA PRO A 246 31.34 -35.32 -7.76
C PRO A 246 30.23 -35.68 -8.77
N ARG A 247 29.03 -35.13 -8.60
CA ARG A 247 27.89 -35.39 -9.49
C ARG A 247 27.69 -34.30 -10.55
N GLY A 248 28.65 -33.38 -10.69
CA GLY A 248 28.66 -32.36 -11.73
C GLY A 248 27.50 -31.36 -11.59
N LEU A 249 26.47 -31.51 -12.43
CA LEU A 249 25.28 -30.65 -12.43
C LEU A 249 24.11 -31.22 -11.59
N GLU A 250 24.25 -32.41 -11.03
CA GLU A 250 23.25 -32.96 -10.12
C GLU A 250 23.52 -32.56 -8.67
N LEU A 251 22.46 -32.41 -7.87
CA LEU A 251 22.59 -32.15 -6.44
C LEU A 251 23.31 -33.33 -5.75
N PRO A 252 24.26 -33.07 -4.83
CA PRO A 252 24.85 -34.11 -4.01
C PRO A 252 23.78 -34.75 -3.09
N PRO A 253 24.05 -35.89 -2.45
CA PRO A 253 23.14 -36.44 -1.44
C PRO A 253 22.78 -35.38 -0.38
N LEU A 254 21.51 -34.97 -0.34
CA LEU A 254 21.03 -33.93 0.56
C LEU A 254 20.45 -34.52 1.84
N LYS A 255 20.61 -33.81 2.97
CA LYS A 255 19.90 -34.10 4.22
C LYS A 255 18.60 -33.32 4.24
N VAL A 256 17.50 -33.99 4.56
CA VAL A 256 16.21 -33.32 4.80
C VAL A 256 16.31 -32.58 6.13
N LEU A 257 16.34 -31.25 6.07
CA LEU A 257 16.47 -30.41 7.27
C LEU A 257 15.19 -30.41 8.11
N MET A 258 14.02 -30.26 7.46
CA MET A 258 12.73 -30.23 8.12
C MET A 258 11.61 -30.68 7.17
N ARG A 259 10.62 -31.41 7.69
CA ARG A 259 9.38 -31.72 6.98
C ARG A 259 8.24 -30.87 7.55
N ILE A 260 7.75 -29.93 6.76
CA ILE A 260 6.66 -29.03 7.14
C ILE A 260 5.31 -29.72 6.92
N ARG A 261 4.41 -29.62 7.90
CA ARG A 261 3.02 -30.09 7.80
C ARG A 261 2.06 -28.91 7.85
N GLY A 262 1.19 -28.80 6.84
CA GLY A 262 0.17 -27.75 6.78
C GLY A 262 0.72 -26.41 6.28
N LYS A 263 0.16 -25.31 6.78
CA LYS A 263 0.43 -23.95 6.30
C LYS A 263 1.80 -23.45 6.76
N CYS A 264 2.62 -22.99 5.81
CA CYS A 264 3.87 -22.28 6.08
C CYS A 264 3.89 -20.98 5.27
N THR A 265 4.03 -19.85 5.96
CA THR A 265 4.10 -18.50 5.37
C THR A 265 5.51 -17.94 5.53
N MET A 266 5.82 -16.83 4.87
CA MET A 266 7.11 -16.14 5.03
C MET A 266 7.41 -15.80 6.49
N ASP A 267 6.39 -15.44 7.29
CA ASP A 267 6.55 -15.17 8.73
C ASP A 267 6.94 -16.42 9.55
N HIS A 268 6.69 -17.64 9.03
CA HIS A 268 7.18 -18.89 9.64
C HIS A 268 8.65 -19.17 9.28
N ILE A 269 9.08 -18.78 8.07
CA ILE A 269 10.45 -18.98 7.57
C ILE A 269 11.38 -17.93 8.17
N SER A 270 10.98 -16.67 8.17
CA SER A 270 11.70 -15.54 8.76
C SER A 270 10.72 -14.51 9.31
N ALA A 271 10.50 -14.54 10.63
CA ALA A 271 9.64 -13.61 11.35
C ALA A 271 10.15 -12.16 11.31
N ALA A 272 9.23 -11.19 11.23
CA ALA A 272 9.57 -9.77 11.06
C ALA A 272 10.01 -9.03 12.36
N ASP A 273 9.18 -8.99 13.40
CA ASP A 273 9.21 -7.89 14.39
C ASP A 273 10.55 -7.65 15.15
N PRO A 274 11.13 -8.62 15.89
CA PRO A 274 12.39 -8.36 16.59
C PRO A 274 13.62 -8.35 15.65
N ARG A 275 13.47 -8.90 14.44
CA ARG A 275 14.58 -9.13 13.49
C ARG A 275 14.61 -8.10 12.37
N LEU A 276 13.63 -7.19 12.31
CA LEU A 276 13.57 -6.12 11.30
C LEU A 276 14.83 -5.24 11.31
N LYS A 277 15.44 -5.07 12.49
CA LYS A 277 16.74 -4.38 12.64
C LYS A 277 17.85 -5.04 11.79
N TYR A 278 17.80 -6.34 11.55
CA TYR A 278 18.82 -7.09 10.83
C TYR A 278 18.52 -7.25 9.33
N LYS A 279 17.51 -6.57 8.77
CA LYS A 279 17.17 -6.72 7.33
C LYS A 279 18.31 -6.40 6.36
N GLY A 280 19.26 -5.56 6.75
CA GLY A 280 20.45 -5.26 5.96
C GLY A 280 21.66 -6.15 6.29
N HIS A 281 21.51 -7.13 7.19
CA HIS A 281 22.58 -7.99 7.67
C HIS A 281 22.16 -9.46 7.55
N LEU A 282 22.61 -10.12 6.48
CA LEU A 282 22.20 -11.47 6.08
C LEU A 282 22.52 -12.52 7.16
N THR A 283 23.71 -12.46 7.76
CA THR A 283 24.12 -13.40 8.81
C THR A 283 23.21 -13.29 10.04
N ASN A 284 22.98 -12.07 10.55
CA ASN A 284 22.16 -11.85 11.74
C ASN A 284 20.66 -12.12 11.51
N ILE A 285 20.13 -11.90 10.30
CA ILE A 285 18.73 -12.25 10.00
C ILE A 285 18.56 -13.75 9.77
N SER A 286 19.59 -14.46 9.31
CA SER A 286 19.55 -15.91 9.07
C SER A 286 19.42 -16.73 10.35
N GLU A 287 19.87 -16.22 11.50
CA GLU A 287 19.61 -16.84 12.81
C GLU A 287 18.11 -17.00 13.14
N ASN A 288 17.24 -16.28 12.42
CA ASN A 288 15.80 -16.38 12.55
C ASN A 288 15.19 -17.50 11.70
N LEU A 289 15.98 -18.17 10.87
CA LEU A 289 15.52 -19.33 10.14
C LEU A 289 15.11 -20.38 11.18
N ARG A 290 13.80 -20.55 11.38
CA ARG A 290 13.25 -21.49 12.36
C ARG A 290 13.45 -22.92 11.88
N VAL A 291 14.65 -23.43 12.17
CA VAL A 291 15.09 -24.82 11.98
C VAL A 291 14.99 -25.62 13.29
N LEU A 292 14.65 -24.97 14.41
CA LEU A 292 14.51 -25.60 15.73
C LEU A 292 13.27 -25.06 16.47
#